data_AF-M2B1W8-F1
#
_entry.id   AF-M2B1W8-F1
#
_cell.length_a   1.000
_cell.length_b   1.000
_cell.length_c   1.000
_cell.angle_alpha   90.00
_cell.angle_beta   90.00
_cell.angle_gamma   90.00
#
_symmetry.space_group_name_H-M   'P 1'
#
loop_
_entity.id
_entity.type
_entity.pdbx_description
1 polymer ?
#
loop_
_entity_poly.entity_id
_entity_poly.type
_entity_poly.pdbx_seq_one_letter_code
_entity_poly.pdbx_strand_id
1 'polypeptide(L)'
;MPNETNAAANGHSAEDIRWMTEAIELASQGRGKVEPNPPVGCVLVRDSVCIGRGYHQRFGGPHAEVEALADCDDATGATAYVSLEPCCHHGKTPPCADALIRAKVARVVVSVVDPFDQVDGGGIDRLRSAGIEVVTGIAKEAGEELLAAYLKRIRTGMPWVIAKWAMSLDGRIATQTGESKWITGPASRGAVHELRASVDAIAVGLGTVIADNPLLTVRLSELAKVTASKKTTTTMKSAHWFVWSTPARDYPICKASLFRPHRRRPPGSSRDHKLPTRISHAWRITTLRPGNVNPPIQSKWFGSRCSGWAAKTTRAGSQ
;
A
#
# COMPACT_ATOMS: atom_id res chain seq x y z
N MET A 1 19.43 -44.14 0.00
CA MET A 1 20.11 -42.84 0.22
C MET A 1 19.55 -41.85 -0.81
N PRO A 2 18.52 -41.05 -0.51
CA PRO A 2 18.09 -40.01 -1.43
C PRO A 2 18.92 -38.74 -1.21
N ASN A 3 19.71 -38.46 -2.23
CA ASN A 3 20.43 -37.26 -2.63
C ASN A 3 20.05 -35.94 -1.92
N GLU A 4 20.90 -35.53 -0.98
CA GLU A 4 21.12 -34.13 -0.63
C GLU A 4 21.82 -33.45 -1.82
N THR A 5 21.13 -32.56 -2.53
CA THR A 5 21.67 -31.31 -3.08
C THR A 5 20.63 -30.72 -4.03
N ASN A 6 19.78 -29.86 -3.47
CA ASN A 6 19.19 -28.78 -4.24
C ASN A 6 19.35 -27.50 -3.42
N ALA A 7 20.62 -27.12 -3.20
CA ALA A 7 20.98 -25.82 -2.66
C ALA A 7 20.64 -24.79 -3.74
N ALA A 8 19.44 -24.20 -3.63
CA ALA A 8 19.02 -23.09 -4.45
C ALA A 8 20.03 -21.93 -4.31
N ALA A 9 20.27 -21.22 -5.41
CA ALA A 9 21.42 -20.35 -5.69
C ALA A 9 21.74 -19.18 -4.72
N ASN A 10 21.09 -19.10 -3.55
CA ASN A 10 21.30 -18.08 -2.51
C ASN A 10 21.69 -18.65 -1.13
N GLY A 11 21.95 -19.95 -1.01
CA GLY A 11 22.35 -20.56 0.28
C GLY A 11 21.22 -20.65 1.33
N HIS A 12 19.97 -20.51 0.90
CA HIS A 12 18.78 -20.65 1.76
C HIS A 12 18.23 -22.07 1.65
N SER A 13 17.79 -22.65 2.77
CA SER A 13 17.19 -23.99 2.74
C SER A 13 15.83 -23.96 2.03
N ALA A 14 15.47 -25.06 1.36
CA ALA A 14 14.16 -25.19 0.72
C ALA A 14 13.00 -25.08 1.72
N GLU A 15 13.24 -25.51 2.96
CA GLU A 15 12.29 -25.39 4.06
C GLU A 15 12.07 -23.92 4.47
N ASP A 16 13.14 -23.13 4.58
CA ASP A 16 13.03 -21.71 4.92
C ASP A 16 12.20 -20.95 3.88
N ILE A 17 12.45 -21.23 2.60
CA ILE A 17 11.69 -20.61 1.49
C ILE A 17 10.22 -20.98 1.57
N ARG A 18 9.90 -22.26 1.85
CA ARG A 18 8.51 -22.74 1.95
C ARG A 18 7.76 -22.02 3.07
N TRP A 19 8.30 -22.01 4.29
CA TRP A 19 7.61 -21.40 5.43
C TRP A 19 7.54 -19.88 5.34
N MET A 20 8.56 -19.26 4.76
CA MET A 20 8.50 -17.82 4.49
C MET A 20 7.44 -17.48 3.43
N THR A 21 7.28 -18.31 2.41
CA THR A 21 6.20 -18.14 1.42
C THR A 21 4.84 -18.19 2.10
N GLU A 22 4.61 -19.15 3.00
CA GLU A 22 3.37 -19.23 3.78
C GLU A 22 3.15 -17.99 4.67
N ALA A 23 4.21 -17.48 5.32
CA ALA A 23 4.13 -16.24 6.09
C ALA A 23 3.74 -15.03 5.22
N ILE A 24 4.29 -14.92 4.01
CA ILE A 24 3.96 -13.85 3.04
C ILE A 24 2.52 -13.99 2.53
N GLU A 25 2.06 -15.20 2.26
CA GLU A 25 0.68 -15.48 1.87
C GLU A 25 -0.31 -15.10 2.97
N LEU A 26 -0.02 -15.44 4.24
CA LEU A 26 -0.80 -15.00 5.40
C LEU A 26 -0.84 -13.47 5.50
N ALA A 27 0.31 -12.81 5.35
CA ALA A 27 0.42 -11.35 5.41
C ALA A 27 -0.48 -10.65 4.38
N SER A 28 -0.63 -11.24 3.18
CA SER A 28 -1.43 -10.68 2.08
C SER A 28 -2.91 -10.46 2.48
N GLN A 29 -3.43 -11.21 3.44
CA GLN A 29 -4.81 -11.10 3.94
C GLN A 29 -5.07 -9.81 4.72
N GLY A 30 -4.01 -9.16 5.20
CA GLY A 30 -4.05 -7.87 5.90
C GLY A 30 -4.12 -6.64 4.98
N ARG A 31 -3.84 -6.80 3.67
CA ARG A 31 -3.87 -5.67 2.70
C ARG A 31 -5.22 -4.95 2.72
N GLY A 32 -5.20 -3.62 2.77
CA GLY A 32 -6.39 -2.76 2.86
C GLY A 32 -7.06 -2.70 4.24
N LYS A 33 -6.50 -3.36 5.27
CA LYS A 33 -7.10 -3.42 6.62
C LYS A 33 -6.20 -2.88 7.73
N VAL A 34 -4.89 -2.82 7.49
CA VAL A 34 -3.87 -2.56 8.52
C VAL A 34 -3.18 -1.21 8.36
N GLU A 35 -3.34 -0.56 7.23
CA GLU A 35 -2.78 0.74 6.91
C GLU A 35 -3.12 1.76 8.02
N PRO A 36 -2.18 2.64 8.42
CA PRO A 36 -0.84 2.88 7.86
C PRO A 36 0.25 1.85 8.24
N ASN A 37 -0.07 0.78 8.97
CA ASN A 37 0.91 -0.25 9.33
C ASN A 37 1.18 -1.19 8.14
N PRO A 38 2.33 -1.89 8.10
CA PRO A 38 2.59 -2.89 7.09
C PRO A 38 1.72 -4.14 7.26
N PRO A 39 1.28 -4.79 6.17
CA PRO A 39 0.81 -6.18 6.23
C PRO A 39 1.99 -7.08 6.57
N VAL A 40 1.89 -7.80 7.69
CA VAL A 40 2.91 -8.73 8.17
C VAL A 40 2.23 -10.05 8.48
N GLY A 41 2.91 -11.15 8.16
CA GLY A 41 2.56 -12.52 8.53
C GLY A 41 3.73 -13.20 9.23
N CYS A 42 3.37 -14.14 10.11
CA CYS A 42 4.28 -14.93 10.92
C CYS A 42 3.80 -16.38 11.02
N VAL A 43 4.73 -17.32 10.92
CA VAL A 43 4.50 -18.76 11.08
C VAL A 43 5.51 -19.30 12.10
N LEU A 44 5.04 -20.08 13.07
CA LEU A 44 5.88 -20.79 14.04
C LEU A 44 5.99 -22.26 13.63
N VAL A 45 7.21 -22.77 13.54
CA VAL A 45 7.50 -24.13 13.08
C VAL A 45 8.40 -24.85 14.07
N ARG A 46 8.06 -26.10 14.39
CA ARG A 46 8.89 -27.02 15.18
C ARG A 46 8.79 -28.41 14.55
N ASP A 47 9.93 -29.09 14.41
CA ASP A 47 10.01 -30.43 13.79
C ASP A 47 9.35 -30.51 12.40
N SER A 48 9.57 -29.48 11.57
CA SER A 48 8.95 -29.32 10.24
C SER A 48 7.41 -29.29 10.24
N VAL A 49 6.79 -29.01 11.38
CA VAL A 49 5.35 -28.83 11.55
C VAL A 49 5.06 -27.39 11.94
N CYS A 50 4.11 -26.77 11.25
CA CYS A 50 3.60 -25.47 11.67
C CYS A 50 2.72 -25.63 12.92
N ILE A 51 3.11 -24.96 14.00
CA ILE A 51 2.45 -25.00 15.31
C ILE A 51 1.69 -23.72 15.66
N GLY A 52 1.82 -22.64 14.86
CA GLY A 52 1.08 -21.40 15.05
C GLY A 52 1.17 -20.48 13.85
N ARG A 53 0.09 -19.75 13.57
CA ARG A 53 -0.01 -18.82 12.43
C ARG A 53 -0.59 -17.49 12.87
N GLY A 54 -0.07 -16.42 12.31
CA GLY A 54 -0.56 -15.07 12.60
C GLY A 54 -0.32 -14.11 11.46
N TYR A 55 -1.21 -13.14 11.32
CA TYR A 55 -1.00 -12.00 10.45
C TYR A 55 -1.65 -10.76 11.07
N HIS A 56 -1.14 -9.57 10.74
CA HIS A 56 -1.73 -8.33 11.19
C HIS A 56 -3.11 -8.15 10.54
N GLN A 57 -4.18 -8.24 11.33
CA GLN A 57 -5.54 -8.32 10.77
C GLN A 57 -6.24 -6.96 10.64
N ARG A 58 -5.89 -6.01 11.51
CA ARG A 58 -6.53 -4.69 11.57
C ARG A 58 -5.61 -3.65 12.21
N PHE A 59 -5.71 -2.40 11.76
CA PHE A 59 -4.97 -1.30 12.37
C PHE A 59 -5.19 -1.22 13.89
N GLY A 60 -4.10 -1.14 14.65
CA GLY A 60 -4.11 -1.10 16.12
C GLY A 60 -4.39 -2.44 16.82
N GLY A 61 -4.61 -3.52 16.07
CA GLY A 61 -4.65 -4.88 16.60
C GLY A 61 -3.25 -5.44 16.90
N PRO A 62 -3.18 -6.68 17.44
CA PRO A 62 -1.93 -7.38 17.64
C PRO A 62 -1.17 -7.58 16.32
N HIS A 63 0.16 -7.61 16.41
CA HIS A 63 1.02 -7.89 15.26
C HIS A 63 1.05 -9.40 14.96
N ALA A 64 1.57 -9.75 13.79
CA ALA A 64 1.57 -11.12 13.29
C ALA A 64 2.25 -12.12 14.24
N GLU A 65 3.35 -11.72 14.86
CA GLU A 65 4.12 -12.54 15.80
C GLU A 65 3.32 -12.83 17.07
N VAL A 66 2.55 -11.85 17.55
CA VAL A 66 1.69 -12.01 18.72
C VAL A 66 0.49 -12.90 18.40
N GLU A 67 -0.12 -12.73 17.23
CA GLU A 67 -1.19 -13.62 16.75
C GLU A 67 -0.68 -15.06 16.60
N ALA A 68 0.51 -15.27 16.01
CA ALA A 68 1.09 -16.59 15.83
C ALA A 68 1.44 -17.27 17.16
N LEU A 69 1.95 -16.51 18.13
CA LEU A 69 2.20 -17.00 19.49
C LEU A 69 0.90 -17.34 20.23
N ALA A 70 -0.19 -16.61 19.99
CA ALA A 70 -1.49 -16.89 20.58
C ALA A 70 -2.19 -18.11 19.94
N ASP A 71 -1.87 -18.44 18.69
CA ASP A 71 -2.35 -19.62 17.96
C ASP A 71 -1.58 -20.90 18.31
N CYS A 72 -0.54 -20.82 19.15
CA CYS A 72 0.25 -21.97 19.58
C CYS A 72 0.22 -22.14 21.11
N ASP A 73 0.26 -23.38 21.59
CA ASP A 73 0.32 -23.67 23.03
C ASP A 73 1.72 -23.39 23.62
N ASP A 74 2.77 -23.81 22.89
CA ASP A 74 4.17 -23.64 23.30
C ASP A 74 5.09 -23.45 22.08
N ALA A 75 5.74 -22.30 22.02
CA ALA A 75 6.70 -21.93 20.98
C ALA A 75 8.16 -22.19 21.38
N THR A 76 8.42 -22.78 22.56
CA THR A 76 9.79 -23.05 23.02
C THR A 76 10.54 -23.90 22.02
N GLY A 77 11.72 -23.42 21.60
CA GLY A 77 12.57 -24.11 20.63
C GLY A 77 12.11 -24.01 19.18
N ALA A 78 10.99 -23.33 18.89
CA ALA A 78 10.49 -23.20 17.52
C ALA A 78 11.31 -22.22 16.68
N THR A 79 11.15 -22.30 15.35
CA THR A 79 11.58 -21.28 14.40
C THR A 79 10.40 -20.37 14.05
N ALA A 80 10.57 -19.05 14.17
CA ALA A 80 9.60 -18.07 13.72
C ALA A 80 9.98 -17.53 12.34
N TYR A 81 9.13 -17.75 11.33
CA TYR A 81 9.25 -17.14 10.02
C TYR A 81 8.40 -15.89 9.97
N VAL A 82 8.99 -14.75 9.66
CA VAL A 82 8.34 -13.44 9.74
C VAL A 82 8.68 -12.58 8.52
N SER A 83 7.64 -12.08 7.87
CA SER A 83 7.76 -11.35 6.59
C SER A 83 8.43 -9.96 6.69
N LEU A 84 8.47 -9.34 7.87
CA LEU A 84 9.11 -8.05 8.12
C LEU A 84 9.75 -8.06 9.52
N GLU A 85 10.94 -7.48 9.68
CA GLU A 85 11.65 -7.40 10.96
C GLU A 85 10.72 -7.14 12.16
N PRO A 86 10.78 -7.98 13.21
CA PRO A 86 9.97 -7.78 14.42
C PRO A 86 10.25 -6.45 15.10
N CYS A 87 9.19 -5.72 15.45
CA CYS A 87 9.35 -4.40 16.05
C CYS A 87 10.07 -4.46 17.41
N CYS A 88 10.89 -3.44 17.69
CA CYS A 88 11.68 -3.31 18.92
C CYS A 88 11.32 -2.10 19.79
N HIS A 89 10.47 -1.19 19.28
CA HIS A 89 9.99 -0.01 19.99
C HIS A 89 8.63 -0.26 20.69
N HIS A 90 8.38 0.48 21.77
CA HIS A 90 7.06 0.51 22.40
C HIS A 90 6.14 1.47 21.65
N GLY A 91 5.19 0.92 20.90
CA GLY A 91 4.13 1.66 20.21
C GLY A 91 2.81 1.58 20.97
N LYS A 92 1.72 1.24 20.26
CA LYS A 92 0.42 0.89 20.87
C LYS A 92 0.43 -0.48 21.54
N THR A 93 1.31 -1.35 21.07
CA THR A 93 1.54 -2.71 21.55
C THR A 93 2.99 -2.85 22.03
N PRO A 94 3.28 -3.78 22.96
CA PRO A 94 4.66 -4.11 23.33
C PRO A 94 5.47 -4.63 22.12
N PRO A 95 6.81 -4.53 22.15
CA PRO A 95 7.67 -5.00 21.07
C PRO A 95 7.51 -6.49 20.77
N CYS A 96 7.48 -6.85 19.50
CA CYS A 96 7.34 -8.24 19.06
C CYS A 96 8.61 -9.05 19.27
N ALA A 97 9.78 -8.41 19.14
CA ALA A 97 11.06 -9.03 19.50
C ALA A 97 11.05 -9.55 20.96
N ASP A 98 10.47 -8.77 21.89
CA ASP A 98 10.33 -9.20 23.28
C ASP A 98 9.36 -10.35 23.48
N ALA A 99 8.29 -10.40 22.69
CA ALA A 99 7.33 -11.50 22.74
C ALA A 99 8.00 -12.82 22.31
N LEU A 100 8.77 -12.80 21.21
CA LEU A 100 9.53 -13.95 20.74
C LEU A 100 10.60 -14.39 21.74
N ILE A 101 11.31 -13.45 22.38
CA ILE A 101 12.29 -13.75 23.44
C ILE A 101 11.62 -14.44 24.63
N ARG A 102 10.51 -13.89 25.13
CA ARG A 102 9.77 -14.51 26.24
C ARG A 102 9.24 -15.90 25.91
N ALA A 103 8.84 -16.09 24.65
CA ALA A 103 8.38 -17.37 24.13
C ALA A 103 9.52 -18.40 23.89
N LYS A 104 10.79 -17.98 24.02
CA LYS A 104 11.97 -18.85 23.88
C LYS A 104 12.03 -19.57 22.54
N VAL A 105 11.69 -18.88 21.46
CA VAL A 105 11.95 -19.38 20.11
C VAL A 105 13.46 -19.57 19.93
N ALA A 106 13.88 -20.64 19.25
CA ALA A 106 15.31 -20.90 19.04
C ALA A 106 15.88 -20.06 17.90
N ARG A 107 15.05 -19.78 16.88
CA ARG A 107 15.47 -19.16 15.62
C ARG A 107 14.39 -18.24 15.08
N VAL A 108 14.80 -17.12 14.50
CA VAL A 108 13.92 -16.19 13.79
C VAL A 108 14.44 -15.97 12.38
N VAL A 109 13.58 -16.19 11.40
CA VAL A 109 13.87 -16.06 9.98
C VAL A 109 13.06 -14.89 9.44
N VAL A 110 13.73 -13.87 8.91
CA VAL A 110 13.14 -12.60 8.47
C VAL A 110 13.25 -12.48 6.95
N SER A 111 12.16 -12.09 6.28
CA SER A 111 12.21 -11.80 4.84
C SER A 111 12.83 -10.43 4.56
N VAL A 112 12.22 -9.37 5.08
CA VAL A 112 12.63 -7.98 4.85
C VAL A 112 13.05 -7.32 6.15
N VAL A 113 14.21 -6.68 6.16
CA VAL A 113 14.68 -5.81 7.27
C VAL A 113 13.91 -4.49 7.20
N ASP A 114 13.40 -3.99 8.33
CA ASP A 114 12.49 -2.84 8.33
C ASP A 114 13.29 -1.53 8.30
N PRO A 115 13.19 -0.70 7.23
CA PRO A 115 13.92 0.56 7.15
C PRO A 115 13.31 1.68 8.01
N PHE A 116 12.30 1.39 8.83
CA PHE A 116 11.70 2.37 9.73
C PHE A 116 12.69 2.74 10.84
N ASP A 117 12.92 4.03 11.03
CA ASP A 117 13.94 4.57 11.95
C ASP A 117 13.86 4.08 13.39
N GLN A 118 12.66 3.74 13.87
CA GLN A 118 12.44 3.17 15.21
C GLN A 118 12.61 1.64 15.28
N VAL A 119 12.95 0.99 14.17
CA VAL A 119 13.12 -0.47 14.07
C VAL A 119 14.46 -0.85 13.46
N ASP A 120 14.89 -0.20 12.38
CA ASP A 120 16.08 -0.47 11.54
C ASP A 120 17.20 -1.26 12.22
N GLY A 121 17.11 -2.59 12.16
CA GLY A 121 18.06 -3.54 12.74
C GLY A 121 17.95 -3.77 14.25
N GLY A 122 17.32 -2.88 15.00
CA GLY A 122 17.17 -2.98 16.45
C GLY A 122 16.32 -4.16 16.93
N GLY A 123 15.37 -4.65 16.13
CA GLY A 123 14.62 -5.88 16.43
C GLY A 123 15.49 -7.12 16.31
N ILE A 124 16.25 -7.18 15.21
CA ILE A 124 17.22 -8.23 14.95
C ILE A 124 18.31 -8.27 16.02
N ASP A 125 18.88 -7.11 16.37
CA ASP A 125 19.95 -7.00 17.36
C ASP A 125 19.48 -7.43 18.75
N ARG A 126 18.24 -7.08 19.11
CA ARG A 126 17.62 -7.50 20.38
C ARG A 126 17.44 -9.01 20.47
N LEU A 127 16.99 -9.66 19.40
CA LEU A 127 16.86 -11.12 19.32
C LEU A 127 18.23 -11.80 19.44
N ARG A 128 19.23 -11.33 18.69
CA ARG A 128 20.61 -11.85 18.74
C ARG A 128 21.23 -11.69 20.12
N SER A 129 21.02 -10.55 20.77
CA SER A 129 21.51 -10.28 22.13
C SER A 129 20.89 -11.20 23.17
N ALA A 130 19.70 -11.75 22.91
CA ALA A 130 19.06 -12.75 23.76
C ALA A 130 19.50 -14.20 23.43
N GLY A 131 20.46 -14.39 22.52
CA GLY A 131 20.98 -15.69 22.12
C GLY A 131 20.13 -16.44 21.08
N ILE A 132 19.18 -15.75 20.43
CA ILE A 132 18.34 -16.33 19.36
C ILE A 132 19.07 -16.23 18.03
N GLU A 133 19.08 -17.32 17.25
CA GLU A 133 19.61 -17.31 15.89
C GLU A 133 18.71 -16.45 14.99
N VAL A 134 19.30 -15.51 14.22
CA VAL A 134 18.53 -14.67 13.29
C VAL A 134 19.10 -14.71 11.88
N VAL A 135 18.29 -15.20 10.94
CA VAL A 135 18.58 -15.24 9.50
C VAL A 135 17.69 -14.21 8.78
N THR A 136 18.26 -13.45 7.85
CA THR A 136 17.56 -12.38 7.14
C THR A 136 17.65 -12.55 5.63
N GLY A 137 16.67 -12.05 4.88
CA GLY A 137 16.70 -12.02 3.42
C GLY A 137 16.02 -13.21 2.73
N ILE A 138 15.31 -14.06 3.48
CA ILE A 138 14.61 -15.21 2.89
C ILE A 138 13.41 -14.75 2.07
N ALA A 139 13.32 -15.16 0.80
CA ALA A 139 12.26 -14.75 -0.13
C ALA A 139 12.07 -13.22 -0.17
N LYS A 140 13.18 -12.46 -0.04
CA LYS A 140 13.16 -11.01 0.13
C LYS A 140 12.40 -10.30 -0.99
N GLU A 141 12.57 -10.72 -2.24
CA GLU A 141 11.89 -10.10 -3.39
C GLU A 141 10.36 -10.17 -3.24
N ALA A 142 9.84 -11.34 -2.84
CA ALA A 142 8.40 -11.53 -2.60
C ALA A 142 7.92 -10.72 -1.37
N GLY A 143 8.74 -10.66 -0.32
CA GLY A 143 8.46 -9.81 0.85
C GLY A 143 8.44 -8.31 0.51
N GLU A 144 9.37 -7.83 -0.31
CA GLU A 144 9.42 -6.44 -0.76
C GLU A 144 8.25 -6.10 -1.71
N GLU A 145 7.81 -7.05 -2.54
CA GLU A 145 6.60 -6.87 -3.36
C GLU A 145 5.35 -6.75 -2.48
N LEU A 146 5.21 -7.61 -1.47
CA LEU A 146 4.14 -7.50 -0.48
C LEU A 146 4.12 -6.14 0.21
N LEU A 147 5.29 -5.65 0.57
CA LEU A 147 5.47 -4.44 1.37
C LEU A 147 5.70 -3.18 0.52
N ALA A 148 5.56 -3.25 -0.82
CA ALA A 148 5.97 -2.18 -1.72
C ALA A 148 5.39 -0.79 -1.35
N ALA A 149 4.12 -0.77 -0.91
CA ALA A 149 3.47 0.45 -0.46
C ALA A 149 4.07 1.03 0.82
N TYR A 150 4.28 0.17 1.82
CA TYR A 150 4.91 0.53 3.08
C TYR A 150 6.35 1.01 2.86
N LEU A 151 7.17 0.19 2.18
CA LEU A 151 8.59 0.46 1.95
C LEU A 151 8.79 1.75 1.15
N LYS A 152 8.00 2.00 0.10
CA LYS A 152 8.11 3.24 -0.67
C LYS A 152 7.82 4.46 0.21
N ARG A 153 6.78 4.40 1.04
CA ARG A 153 6.43 5.50 1.94
C ARG A 153 7.53 5.75 2.97
N ILE A 154 8.07 4.70 3.60
CA ILE A 154 9.13 4.86 4.60
C ILE A 154 10.42 5.40 3.95
N ARG A 155 10.86 4.81 2.82
CA ARG A 155 12.12 5.18 2.15
C ARG A 155 12.09 6.56 1.48
N THR A 156 10.93 7.03 1.03
CA THR A 156 10.85 8.24 0.17
C THR A 156 9.87 9.31 0.64
N GLY A 157 9.01 9.00 1.62
CA GLY A 157 7.88 9.86 2.00
C GLY A 157 6.76 9.93 0.96
N MET A 158 6.86 9.19 -0.15
CA MET A 158 5.90 9.22 -1.26
C MET A 158 4.98 7.99 -1.26
N PRO A 159 3.70 8.13 -1.67
CA PRO A 159 2.80 6.99 -1.75
C PRO A 159 3.15 6.04 -2.90
N TRP A 160 2.74 4.78 -2.77
CA TRP A 160 2.66 3.85 -3.88
C TRP A 160 1.44 4.18 -4.74
N VAL A 161 1.65 4.25 -6.06
CA VAL A 161 0.64 4.72 -7.00
C VAL A 161 0.39 3.63 -8.01
N ILE A 162 -0.86 3.20 -8.09
CA ILE A 162 -1.34 2.24 -9.09
C ILE A 162 -2.11 3.03 -10.14
N ALA A 163 -1.60 3.05 -11.37
CA ALA A 163 -2.32 3.60 -12.50
C ALA A 163 -3.21 2.50 -13.10
N LYS A 164 -4.53 2.73 -13.11
CA LYS A 164 -5.51 1.78 -13.66
C LYS A 164 -6.26 2.41 -14.82
N TRP A 165 -6.35 1.69 -15.94
CA TRP A 165 -7.22 2.05 -17.06
C TRP A 165 -7.94 0.82 -17.63
N ALA A 166 -8.92 1.04 -18.49
CA ALA A 166 -9.63 0.01 -19.25
C ALA A 166 -9.67 0.49 -20.70
N MET A 167 -9.30 -0.36 -21.65
CA MET A 167 -9.20 0.00 -23.05
C MET A 167 -9.62 -1.16 -23.95
N SER A 168 -10.00 -0.85 -25.17
CA SER A 168 -10.14 -1.80 -26.27
C SER A 168 -8.78 -2.39 -26.65
N LEU A 169 -8.78 -3.45 -27.47
CA LEU A 169 -7.55 -4.10 -27.93
C LEU A 169 -6.63 -3.15 -28.70
N ASP A 170 -7.20 -2.20 -29.44
CA ASP A 170 -6.48 -1.15 -30.17
C ASP A 170 -6.12 0.07 -29.28
N GLY A 171 -6.26 -0.04 -27.97
CA GLY A 171 -5.78 0.96 -27.00
C GLY A 171 -6.68 2.17 -26.80
N ARG A 172 -7.98 2.08 -27.11
CA ARG A 172 -8.94 3.18 -26.95
C ARG A 172 -9.73 3.06 -25.65
N ILE A 173 -9.94 4.18 -24.98
CA ILE A 173 -10.71 4.25 -23.71
C ILE A 173 -12.15 4.77 -23.91
N ALA A 174 -12.48 5.23 -25.12
CA ALA A 174 -13.80 5.66 -25.57
C ALA A 174 -13.81 5.72 -27.11
N THR A 175 -15.01 5.76 -27.71
CA THR A 175 -15.18 6.09 -29.14
C THR A 175 -14.88 7.57 -29.41
N GLN A 176 -14.87 7.97 -30.68
CA GLN A 176 -14.70 9.38 -31.08
C GLN A 176 -15.81 10.30 -30.54
N THR A 177 -17.01 9.75 -30.30
CA THR A 177 -18.14 10.46 -29.72
C THR A 177 -18.13 10.49 -28.19
N GLY A 178 -17.13 9.85 -27.54
CA GLY A 178 -16.99 9.79 -26.09
C GLY A 178 -17.72 8.63 -25.41
N GLU A 179 -18.32 7.71 -26.16
CA GLU A 179 -18.96 6.52 -25.60
C GLU A 179 -17.91 5.53 -25.07
N SER A 180 -18.04 5.14 -23.80
CA SER A 180 -17.04 4.32 -23.09
C SER A 180 -17.63 3.12 -22.35
N LYS A 181 -18.97 2.99 -22.35
CA LYS A 181 -19.70 1.96 -21.59
C LYS A 181 -20.30 0.92 -22.53
N TRP A 182 -19.94 -0.35 -22.48
CA TRP A 182 -18.92 -0.99 -21.62
C TRP A 182 -17.81 -1.59 -22.47
N ILE A 183 -16.59 -1.04 -22.33
CA ILE A 183 -15.38 -1.62 -22.93
C ILE A 183 -14.99 -2.94 -22.23
N THR A 184 -14.92 -2.95 -20.89
CA THR A 184 -14.58 -4.17 -20.12
C THR A 184 -15.79 -4.79 -19.44
N GLY A 185 -15.77 -6.13 -19.31
CA GLY A 185 -16.86 -6.91 -18.73
C GLY A 185 -16.96 -6.87 -17.19
N PRO A 186 -18.02 -7.46 -16.61
CA PRO A 186 -18.27 -7.47 -15.17
C PRO A 186 -17.11 -8.01 -14.31
N ALA A 187 -16.42 -9.07 -14.75
CA ALA A 187 -15.30 -9.65 -14.01
C ALA A 187 -14.14 -8.64 -13.83
N SER A 188 -13.78 -7.91 -14.89
CA SER A 188 -12.78 -6.83 -14.83
C SER A 188 -13.21 -5.72 -13.85
N ARG A 189 -14.51 -5.38 -13.82
CA ARG A 189 -15.03 -4.39 -12.88
C ARG A 189 -15.02 -4.90 -11.44
N GLY A 190 -15.23 -6.21 -11.22
CA GLY A 190 -15.08 -6.88 -9.94
C GLY A 190 -13.66 -6.76 -9.39
N ALA A 191 -12.65 -7.10 -10.20
CA ALA A 191 -11.24 -6.95 -9.83
C ALA A 191 -10.87 -5.50 -9.47
N VAL A 192 -11.46 -4.51 -10.15
CA VAL A 192 -11.25 -3.09 -9.78
C VAL A 192 -11.85 -2.76 -8.40
N HIS A 193 -12.94 -3.42 -8.00
CA HIS A 193 -13.50 -3.23 -6.65
C HIS A 193 -12.60 -3.83 -5.56
N GLU A 194 -11.94 -4.95 -5.83
CA GLU A 194 -10.92 -5.52 -4.94
C GLU A 194 -9.70 -4.60 -4.84
N LEU A 195 -9.20 -4.10 -5.98
CA LEU A 195 -8.12 -3.11 -6.01
C LEU A 195 -8.47 -1.84 -5.23
N ARG A 196 -9.71 -1.35 -5.37
CA ARG A 196 -10.17 -0.20 -4.58
C ARG A 196 -10.16 -0.51 -3.08
N ALA A 197 -10.51 -1.73 -2.68
CA ALA A 197 -10.50 -2.11 -1.27
C ALA A 197 -9.08 -2.21 -0.69
N SER A 198 -8.05 -2.32 -1.53
CA SER A 198 -6.65 -2.43 -1.10
C SER A 198 -5.86 -1.11 -1.17
N VAL A 199 -6.51 0.03 -1.39
CA VAL A 199 -5.84 1.34 -1.48
C VAL A 199 -6.50 2.37 -0.59
N ASP A 200 -5.68 3.26 -0.01
CA ASP A 200 -6.14 4.32 0.89
C ASP A 200 -6.90 5.44 0.16
N ALA A 201 -6.60 5.67 -1.12
CA ALA A 201 -7.14 6.77 -1.88
C ALA A 201 -7.28 6.45 -3.37
N ILE A 202 -8.30 7.05 -3.99
CA ILE A 202 -8.56 6.99 -5.43
C ILE A 202 -8.54 8.42 -5.96
N ALA A 203 -7.80 8.65 -7.04
CA ALA A 203 -7.73 9.94 -7.71
C ALA A 203 -8.22 9.83 -9.15
N VAL A 204 -9.02 10.82 -9.58
CA VAL A 204 -9.46 11.00 -10.96
C VAL A 204 -9.40 12.48 -11.34
N GLY A 205 -9.31 12.77 -12.64
CA GLY A 205 -9.45 14.14 -13.14
C GLY A 205 -10.90 14.61 -13.17
N LEU A 206 -11.10 15.94 -13.21
CA LEU A 206 -12.43 16.55 -13.32
C LEU A 206 -13.22 16.05 -14.54
N GLY A 207 -12.53 15.76 -15.65
CA GLY A 207 -13.16 15.22 -16.87
C GLY A 207 -13.91 13.91 -16.60
N THR A 208 -13.32 13.00 -15.82
CA THR A 208 -13.98 11.74 -15.42
C THR A 208 -15.19 12.01 -14.54
N VAL A 209 -15.10 12.97 -13.62
CA VAL A 209 -16.22 13.34 -12.73
C VAL A 209 -17.40 13.87 -13.55
N ILE A 210 -17.13 14.74 -14.53
CA ILE A 210 -18.16 15.32 -15.41
C ILE A 210 -18.77 14.25 -16.34
N ALA A 211 -17.93 13.42 -16.96
CA ALA A 211 -18.38 12.46 -17.97
C ALA A 211 -19.09 11.24 -17.36
N ASP A 212 -18.58 10.73 -16.24
CA ASP A 212 -19.05 9.46 -15.68
C ASP A 212 -19.86 9.58 -14.39
N ASN A 213 -19.78 10.72 -13.70
CA ASN A 213 -20.32 10.93 -12.35
C ASN A 213 -20.09 9.71 -11.42
N PRO A 214 -18.85 9.22 -11.27
CA PRO A 214 -18.60 7.96 -10.59
C PRO A 214 -18.64 8.13 -9.07
N LEU A 215 -19.24 7.17 -8.37
CA LEU A 215 -19.18 7.12 -6.91
C LEU A 215 -17.77 6.79 -6.40
N LEU A 216 -16.98 6.02 -7.17
CA LEU A 216 -15.66 5.49 -6.80
C LEU A 216 -15.60 4.60 -5.53
N THR A 217 -16.74 4.27 -4.92
CA THR A 217 -16.78 3.43 -3.69
C THR A 217 -16.44 1.96 -3.97
N VAL A 218 -16.12 1.22 -2.91
CA VAL A 218 -16.08 -0.26 -2.90
C VAL A 218 -17.48 -0.82 -2.66
N ARG A 219 -17.92 -1.73 -3.54
CA ARG A 219 -19.27 -2.31 -3.55
C ARG A 219 -19.20 -3.83 -3.81
N LEU A 220 -18.26 -4.50 -3.14
CA LEU A 220 -18.03 -5.94 -3.29
C LEU A 220 -19.24 -6.78 -2.87
N SER A 221 -19.97 -6.34 -1.85
CA SER A 221 -21.21 -7.00 -1.40
C SER A 221 -22.34 -6.93 -2.44
N GLU A 222 -22.40 -5.87 -3.24
CA GLU A 222 -23.38 -5.74 -4.33
C GLU A 222 -23.00 -6.63 -5.52
N LEU A 223 -21.70 -6.79 -5.81
CA LEU A 223 -21.21 -7.70 -6.84
C LEU A 223 -21.48 -9.17 -6.47
N ALA A 224 -21.27 -9.55 -5.20
CA ALA A 224 -21.60 -10.89 -4.70
C ALA A 224 -23.11 -11.18 -4.83
N LYS A 225 -23.96 -10.17 -4.59
CA LYS A 225 -25.41 -10.26 -4.81
C LYS A 225 -25.77 -10.41 -6.29
N VAL A 226 -25.08 -9.76 -7.23
CA VAL A 226 -25.33 -9.92 -8.67
C VAL A 226 -24.98 -11.34 -9.15
N THR A 227 -23.96 -11.97 -8.60
CA THR A 227 -23.64 -13.38 -8.89
C THR A 227 -24.69 -14.34 -8.30
N ALA A 228 -25.24 -14.01 -7.12
CA ALA A 228 -26.31 -14.78 -6.48
C ALA A 228 -27.71 -14.50 -7.08
N SER A 229 -27.90 -13.36 -7.74
CA SER A 229 -29.19 -12.84 -8.20
C SER A 229 -29.41 -13.06 -9.69
N LYS A 230 -29.42 -14.33 -10.13
CA LYS A 230 -30.21 -14.76 -11.30
C LYS A 230 -31.67 -15.04 -10.90
N LYS A 231 -32.29 -14.16 -10.11
CA LYS A 231 -33.76 -14.07 -9.94
C LYS A 231 -34.18 -12.59 -9.87
N THR A 232 -35.08 -12.24 -10.79
CA THR A 232 -35.77 -10.98 -11.10
C THR A 232 -36.48 -10.37 -9.86
N THR A 233 -36.85 -9.08 -9.66
CA THR A 233 -37.26 -7.93 -10.52
C THR A 233 -37.31 -6.62 -9.66
N THR A 234 -37.32 -5.45 -10.33
CA THR A 234 -38.09 -4.18 -10.03
C THR A 234 -37.44 -2.96 -9.32
N THR A 235 -37.22 -1.91 -10.14
CA THR A 235 -37.50 -0.44 -10.10
C THR A 235 -37.55 0.44 -8.81
N MET A 236 -36.78 1.57 -8.81
CA MET A 236 -37.18 2.99 -8.55
C MET A 236 -35.94 3.94 -8.63
N LYS A 237 -35.90 4.98 -9.50
CA LYS A 237 -36.23 6.44 -9.39
C LYS A 237 -35.35 7.34 -8.47
N SER A 238 -34.47 8.11 -9.13
CA SER A 238 -33.96 9.51 -8.95
C SER A 238 -33.65 10.15 -7.57
N ALA A 239 -32.43 10.73 -7.42
CA ALA A 239 -32.12 12.16 -7.13
C ALA A 239 -30.61 12.39 -6.82
N HIS A 240 -30.15 13.64 -6.96
CA HIS A 240 -28.76 14.16 -7.07
C HIS A 240 -27.85 14.05 -5.83
N TRP A 241 -26.51 14.22 -6.02
CA TRP A 241 -25.47 14.97 -5.24
C TRP A 241 -24.05 14.37 -5.47
N PHE A 242 -23.01 15.22 -5.64
CA PHE A 242 -21.61 14.84 -5.85
C PHE A 242 -20.97 14.22 -4.59
N VAL A 243 -20.22 13.12 -4.72
CA VAL A 243 -19.55 12.43 -3.60
C VAL A 243 -18.13 12.01 -3.99
N TRP A 244 -17.14 12.41 -3.19
CA TRP A 244 -15.86 11.73 -3.07
C TRP A 244 -16.07 10.49 -2.20
N SER A 245 -15.56 9.33 -2.60
CA SER A 245 -15.52 8.19 -1.69
C SER A 245 -14.11 7.68 -1.45
N THR A 246 -13.76 7.60 -0.18
CA THR A 246 -12.78 6.65 0.30
C THR A 246 -13.37 5.23 0.21
N PRO A 247 -12.59 4.24 -0.21
CA PRO A 247 -12.77 2.89 0.28
C PRO A 247 -12.50 2.93 1.79
N ALA A 248 -13.55 2.77 2.59
CA ALA A 248 -13.47 2.43 4.01
C ALA A 248 -12.88 3.47 5.01
N ARG A 249 -13.74 3.79 5.99
CA ARG A 249 -13.49 4.24 7.38
C ARG A 249 -13.28 5.74 7.62
N ASP A 250 -13.94 6.17 8.70
CA ASP A 250 -14.01 7.53 9.26
C ASP A 250 -12.63 8.09 9.67
N TYR A 251 -11.83 8.51 8.68
CA TYR A 251 -10.67 9.37 8.92
C TYR A 251 -10.94 10.79 8.38
N PRO A 252 -10.56 11.85 9.14
CA PRO A 252 -10.89 13.22 8.77
C PRO A 252 -10.28 13.61 7.43
N ILE A 253 -11.16 14.17 6.60
CA ILE A 253 -10.95 14.64 5.24
C ILE A 253 -9.73 15.57 5.17
N CYS A 254 -8.69 15.18 4.42
CA CYS A 254 -7.63 16.11 4.02
C CYS A 254 -8.16 17.05 2.94
N LYS A 255 -8.57 18.27 3.33
CA LYS A 255 -8.86 19.35 2.39
C LYS A 255 -7.55 19.85 1.77
N ALA A 256 -7.30 19.52 0.51
CA ALA A 256 -6.39 20.32 -0.31
C ALA A 256 -7.08 21.64 -0.64
N SER A 257 -6.76 22.70 0.10
CA SER A 257 -7.18 24.05 -0.26
C SER A 257 -6.32 24.52 -1.44
N LEU A 258 -6.96 24.78 -2.58
CA LEU A 258 -6.36 25.63 -3.60
C LEU A 258 -6.21 27.02 -2.98
N PHE A 259 -4.99 27.37 -2.54
CA PHE A 259 -4.68 28.74 -2.21
C PHE A 259 -4.74 29.54 -3.52
N ARG A 260 -5.84 30.27 -3.75
CA ARG A 260 -5.88 31.31 -4.78
C ARG A 260 -5.01 32.46 -4.26
N PRO A 261 -3.83 32.75 -4.82
CA PRO A 261 -3.19 34.01 -4.51
C PRO A 261 -4.12 35.13 -4.95
N HIS A 262 -4.49 36.01 -4.02
CA HIS A 262 -5.16 37.26 -4.34
C HIS A 262 -4.24 38.07 -5.26
N ARG A 263 -4.51 38.06 -6.57
CA ARG A 263 -3.98 39.09 -7.45
C ARG A 263 -4.84 40.33 -7.25
N ARG A 264 -4.31 41.31 -6.51
CA ARG A 264 -4.74 42.70 -6.68
C ARG A 264 -4.43 43.08 -8.12
N ARG A 265 -5.47 43.45 -8.87
CA ARG A 265 -5.36 43.93 -10.25
C ARG A 265 -4.94 45.42 -10.17
N PRO A 266 -3.85 45.86 -10.80
CA PRO A 266 -3.63 47.30 -10.98
C PRO A 266 -4.69 47.84 -11.96
N PRO A 267 -5.14 49.09 -11.81
CA PRO A 267 -6.07 49.68 -12.77
C PRO A 267 -5.33 50.00 -14.08
N GLY A 268 -5.91 49.59 -15.22
CA GLY A 268 -5.45 49.96 -16.56
C GLY A 268 -4.65 48.88 -17.30
N SER A 269 -5.31 47.88 -17.88
CA SER A 269 -4.81 47.23 -19.09
C SER A 269 -5.96 46.61 -19.90
N SER A 270 -5.95 46.90 -21.20
CA SER A 270 -6.93 46.52 -22.21
C SER A 270 -6.95 45.01 -22.48
N ARG A 271 -8.09 44.54 -22.99
CA ARG A 271 -8.32 43.14 -23.37
C ARG A 271 -7.47 42.79 -24.58
N ASP A 272 -6.59 41.81 -24.44
CA ASP A 272 -6.12 41.01 -25.58
C ASP A 272 -5.99 39.54 -25.16
N HIS A 273 -6.63 38.69 -25.97
CA HIS A 273 -6.64 37.24 -25.81
C HIS A 273 -5.27 36.66 -26.16
N LYS A 274 -4.59 36.08 -25.15
CA LYS A 274 -3.64 34.96 -25.30
C LYS A 274 -3.39 34.36 -23.91
N LEU A 275 -3.93 33.17 -23.64
CA LEU A 275 -3.62 32.38 -22.44
C LEU A 275 -2.17 31.84 -22.56
N PRO A 276 -1.26 32.13 -21.61
CA PRO A 276 0.04 31.49 -21.61
C PRO A 276 -0.04 30.06 -21.05
N THR A 277 0.54 29.15 -21.80
CA THR A 277 0.92 27.80 -21.41
C THR A 277 1.99 27.85 -20.33
N ARG A 278 1.61 27.59 -19.08
CA ARG A 278 2.38 26.92 -18.01
C ARG A 278 1.66 27.18 -16.69
N ILE A 279 1.01 26.14 -16.15
CA ILE A 279 0.61 26.15 -14.74
C ILE A 279 1.47 25.13 -14.01
N SER A 280 2.53 25.62 -13.39
CA SER A 280 3.28 24.90 -12.35
C SER A 280 2.40 24.81 -11.11
N HIS A 281 1.74 23.68 -10.91
CA HIS A 281 1.04 23.40 -9.64
C HIS A 281 2.04 22.76 -8.68
N ALA A 282 2.48 23.52 -7.68
CA ALA A 282 3.13 22.96 -6.50
C ALA A 282 2.04 22.37 -5.59
N TRP A 283 2.12 21.08 -5.27
CA TRP A 283 1.19 20.42 -4.37
C TRP A 283 1.83 20.30 -2.99
N ARG A 284 1.12 20.74 -1.96
CA ARG A 284 1.49 20.53 -0.55
C ARG A 284 0.58 19.45 0.02
N ILE A 285 1.10 18.23 0.15
CA ILE A 285 0.43 17.17 0.90
C ILE A 285 0.80 17.40 2.36
N THR A 286 -0.16 17.82 3.19
CA THR A 286 0.04 17.89 4.64
C THR A 286 -0.63 16.64 5.22
N THR A 287 0.16 15.66 5.64
CA THR A 287 -0.35 14.56 6.46
C THR A 287 -0.55 15.10 7.87
N LEU A 288 -1.80 15.27 8.30
CA LEU A 288 -2.09 15.52 9.71
C LEU A 288 -1.84 14.20 10.45
N ARG A 289 -0.78 14.15 11.27
CA ARG A 289 -0.60 13.07 12.25
C ARG A 289 -1.79 13.11 13.22
N PRO A 290 -2.51 12.01 13.46
CA PRO A 290 -3.47 11.96 14.55
C PRO A 290 -2.66 11.95 15.86
N GLY A 291 -2.70 13.06 16.61
CA GLY A 291 -2.19 13.10 17.98
C GLY A 291 -1.37 14.32 18.43
N ASN A 292 -1.36 15.46 17.76
CA ASN A 292 -0.72 16.66 18.32
C ASN A 292 -1.60 17.90 18.22
N VAL A 293 -2.20 18.27 19.34
CA VAL A 293 -2.92 19.55 19.51
C VAL A 293 -1.84 20.61 19.74
N ASN A 294 -1.58 21.44 18.70
CA ASN A 294 -0.60 22.53 18.65
C ASN A 294 0.91 22.17 18.78
N PRO A 295 1.68 22.36 17.70
CA PRO A 295 2.90 23.15 17.83
C PRO A 295 3.04 24.25 16.77
N PRO A 296 3.86 25.29 17.02
CA PRO A 296 3.93 26.50 16.21
C PRO A 296 4.45 26.23 14.79
N ILE A 297 3.90 26.98 13.84
CA ILE A 297 4.26 26.94 12.42
C ILE A 297 5.73 27.37 12.27
N GLN A 298 6.65 26.43 12.12
CA GLN A 298 7.94 26.68 11.50
C GLN A 298 7.92 26.20 10.05
N SER A 299 7.83 27.14 9.12
CA SER A 299 7.91 26.91 7.68
C SER A 299 9.37 26.83 7.23
N LYS A 300 9.80 25.66 6.73
CA LYS A 300 10.97 25.57 5.82
C LYS A 300 10.47 25.25 4.41
N TRP A 301 10.80 26.13 3.47
CA TRP A 301 10.58 25.94 2.04
C TRP A 301 11.74 25.13 1.46
N PHE A 302 11.46 23.96 0.90
CA PHE A 302 12.42 23.26 0.04
C PHE A 302 11.95 23.38 -1.40
N GLY A 303 12.62 24.23 -2.18
CA GLY A 303 12.47 24.30 -3.62
C GLY A 303 13.63 23.56 -4.29
N SER A 304 13.36 22.44 -4.95
CA SER A 304 14.30 21.83 -5.90
C SER A 304 13.93 22.25 -7.32
N ARG A 305 14.87 22.91 -8.01
CA ARG A 305 14.78 23.21 -9.44
C ARG A 305 15.17 21.94 -10.21
N CYS A 306 14.27 21.38 -11.01
CA CYS A 306 14.65 20.41 -12.04
C CYS A 306 15.03 21.17 -13.32
N SER A 307 16.32 21.19 -13.63
CA SER A 307 16.86 21.65 -14.91
C SER A 307 17.01 20.48 -15.89
N GLY A 308 16.36 20.63 -17.04
CA GLY A 308 16.97 20.39 -18.36
C GLY A 308 16.93 18.98 -18.95
N TRP A 309 15.97 18.72 -19.83
CA TRP A 309 16.18 17.92 -21.06
C TRP A 309 15.49 18.67 -22.21
N ALA A 310 16.29 19.28 -23.09
CA ALA A 310 15.83 19.91 -24.32
C ALA A 310 16.00 18.91 -25.47
N ALA A 311 14.90 18.47 -26.06
CA ALA A 311 14.90 17.68 -27.29
C ALA A 311 15.25 18.59 -28.48
N LYS A 312 16.37 18.30 -29.15
CA LYS A 312 16.71 18.89 -30.46
C LYS A 312 15.76 18.32 -31.51
N THR A 313 14.92 19.17 -32.08
CA THR A 313 14.22 18.92 -33.34
C THR A 313 15.14 19.31 -34.51
N THR A 314 15.57 18.35 -35.31
CA THR A 314 16.16 18.63 -36.63
C THR A 314 15.02 18.79 -37.65
N ARG A 315 14.91 19.99 -38.22
CA ARG A 315 14.09 20.26 -39.41
C ARG A 315 14.86 19.82 -40.65
N ALA A 316 14.18 19.10 -41.53
CA ALA A 316 14.57 18.99 -42.93
C ALA A 316 14.39 20.36 -43.61
N GLY A 317 15.38 20.74 -44.42
CA GLY A 317 15.36 21.91 -45.28
C GLY A 317 16.21 21.64 -46.51
N SER A 318 15.56 21.76 -47.67
CA SER A 318 16.08 21.66 -49.03
C SER A 318 17.22 22.62 -49.35
N GLN A 319 18.25 22.11 -50.02
CA GLN A 319 18.78 22.63 -51.29
C GLN A 319 19.09 21.44 -52.18
#